data_AF-A0A137Q2H7-F1
#
_entry.id   AF-A0A137Q2H7-F1
#
_cell.length_a   1.000
_cell.length_b   1.000
_cell.length_c   1.000
_cell.angle_alpha   90.00
_cell.angle_beta   90.00
_cell.angle_gamma   90.00
#
_symmetry.space_group_name_H-M   'P 1'
#
loop_
_entity.id
_entity.type
_entity.pdbx_description
1 polymer ?
#
loop_
_entity_poly.entity_id
_entity_poly.type
_entity_poly.pdbx_seq_one_letter_code
_entity_poly.pdbx_strand_id
1 'polypeptide(L)'
;RSLVMDYLCHHCYTRTAVASVKDSMVRHLDADGDEILQPKDKGILADQDVLELSKETLREAELRNRIRVKILFGEVDDAIDLLNEHFPSVLAPPTPSSKPSSYPSALEAMNSSKHLIPTTTDPRHLILNLRILGFTELCRAQPLVYSSPSLRTTEINIKLIQQGQKLYALLEQIHNPAERELYAQELVNVGALLAYPQPENSPLARYLSMERREAVAEQINKAILVQTGQSPTSKIENMTRYTTVLWALANEMKIKARPGMVLPPVNPTQRTPTPPMPTKQVPEGDQV
;
A
#
# COMPACT_ATOMS: atom_id res chain seq x y z
N ARG A 1 -6.18 -7.24 -20.81
CA ARG A 1 -4.72 -6.94 -20.91
C ARG A 1 -4.39 -5.54 -20.40
N SER A 2 -4.97 -4.47 -20.95
CA SER A 2 -4.75 -3.10 -20.45
C SER A 2 -5.02 -2.95 -18.93
N LEU A 3 -6.08 -3.54 -18.38
CA LEU A 3 -6.36 -3.54 -16.93
C LEU A 3 -5.27 -4.22 -16.08
N VAL A 4 -4.65 -5.28 -16.61
CA VAL A 4 -3.58 -5.98 -15.91
C VAL A 4 -2.31 -5.14 -15.95
N MET A 5 -2.02 -4.50 -17.09
CA MET A 5 -0.88 -3.57 -17.18
C MET A 5 -1.04 -2.35 -16.28
N ASP A 6 -2.24 -1.77 -16.24
CA ASP A 6 -2.61 -0.71 -15.31
C ASP A 6 -2.30 -1.13 -13.87
N TYR A 7 -2.75 -2.32 -13.45
CA TYR A 7 -2.47 -2.87 -12.12
C TYR A 7 -0.97 -3.09 -11.85
N LEU A 8 -0.24 -3.70 -12.78
CA LEU A 8 1.19 -3.99 -12.62
C LEU A 8 2.02 -2.71 -12.52
N CYS A 9 1.75 -1.71 -13.35
CA CYS A 9 2.44 -0.41 -13.28
C CYS A 9 2.03 0.37 -12.02
N HIS A 10 0.76 0.28 -11.60
CA HIS A 10 0.25 0.91 -10.39
C HIS A 10 0.96 0.40 -9.13
N HIS A 11 1.18 -0.91 -9.03
CA HIS A 11 1.86 -1.56 -7.89
C HIS A 11 3.38 -1.70 -8.04
N CYS A 12 3.97 -1.07 -9.08
CA CYS A 12 5.41 -1.11 -9.35
C CYS A 12 5.97 -2.52 -9.68
N TYR A 13 5.14 -3.44 -10.17
CA TYR A 13 5.56 -4.76 -10.66
C TYR A 13 6.16 -4.68 -12.06
N THR A 14 7.21 -3.87 -12.21
CA THR A 14 7.78 -3.48 -13.50
C THR A 14 8.36 -4.64 -14.28
N ARG A 15 9.05 -5.57 -13.62
CA ARG A 15 9.59 -6.79 -14.27
C ARG A 15 8.48 -7.61 -14.92
N THR A 16 7.37 -7.77 -14.20
CA THR A 16 6.19 -8.50 -14.68
C THR A 16 5.46 -7.71 -15.77
N ALA A 17 5.36 -6.39 -15.65
CA ALA A 17 4.79 -5.53 -16.68
C ALA A 17 5.59 -5.66 -17.99
N VAL A 18 6.92 -5.58 -17.94
CA VAL A 18 7.80 -5.76 -19.10
C VAL A 18 7.65 -7.15 -19.71
N ALA A 19 7.63 -8.20 -18.88
CA ALA A 19 7.42 -9.56 -19.36
C ALA A 19 6.05 -9.71 -20.05
N SER A 20 5.00 -9.13 -19.48
CA SER A 20 3.65 -9.11 -20.04
C SER A 20 3.57 -8.35 -21.37
N VAL A 21 4.36 -7.28 -21.56
CA VAL A 21 4.42 -6.55 -22.84
C VAL A 21 5.06 -7.45 -23.89
N LYS A 22 6.20 -8.06 -23.55
CA LYS A 22 6.96 -8.96 -24.44
C LYS A 22 6.13 -10.16 -24.88
N ASP A 23 5.38 -10.77 -23.96
CA ASP A 23 4.48 -11.90 -24.25
C ASP A 23 3.30 -11.48 -25.14
N SER A 24 2.85 -10.24 -25.00
CA SER A 24 1.73 -9.71 -25.80
C SER A 24 2.13 -9.20 -27.18
N MET A 25 3.43 -9.07 -27.50
CA MET A 25 3.89 -8.80 -28.86
C MET A 25 3.62 -10.02 -29.72
N VAL A 26 2.55 -9.98 -30.52
CA VAL A 26 2.27 -11.01 -31.52
C VAL A 26 3.43 -11.00 -32.51
N ARG A 27 4.31 -12.00 -32.41
CA ARG A 27 5.31 -12.28 -33.44
C ARG A 27 4.54 -12.77 -34.66
N HIS A 28 4.40 -11.92 -35.68
CA HIS A 28 3.97 -12.38 -36.98
C HIS A 28 5.14 -13.14 -37.59
N LEU A 29 5.05 -14.46 -37.57
CA LEU A 29 6.00 -15.35 -38.22
C LEU A 29 5.48 -15.62 -39.63
N ASP A 30 6.34 -15.61 -40.65
CA ASP A 30 5.97 -16.10 -41.97
C ASP A 30 5.89 -17.63 -42.00
N ALA A 31 5.54 -18.15 -43.18
CA ALA A 31 5.44 -19.59 -43.42
C ALA A 31 6.79 -20.31 -43.22
N ASP A 32 7.91 -19.57 -43.26
CA ASP A 32 9.26 -20.08 -43.08
C ASP A 32 9.73 -19.96 -41.61
N GLY A 33 8.97 -19.26 -40.77
CA GLY A 33 9.25 -19.08 -39.34
C GLY A 33 10.10 -17.85 -39.02
N ASP A 34 10.33 -16.97 -39.99
CA ASP A 34 11.07 -15.73 -39.82
C ASP A 34 10.14 -14.60 -39.33
N GLU A 35 10.71 -13.67 -38.55
CA GLU A 35 9.95 -12.54 -37.98
C GLU A 35 9.57 -11.53 -39.09
N ILE A 36 8.27 -11.48 -39.43
CA ILE A 36 7.74 -10.46 -40.34
C ILE A 36 7.52 -9.16 -39.56
N LEU A 37 8.34 -8.15 -39.83
CA LEU A 37 8.01 -6.77 -39.54
C LEU A 37 6.91 -6.34 -40.51
N GLN A 38 5.63 -6.34 -40.09
CA GLN A 38 4.56 -5.82 -40.94
C GLN A 38 4.88 -4.37 -41.36
N PRO A 39 4.68 -4.01 -42.64
CA PRO A 39 4.85 -2.64 -43.09
C PRO A 39 3.91 -1.73 -42.32
N LYS A 40 4.48 -0.68 -41.73
CA LYS A 40 3.75 0.46 -41.18
C LYS A 40 2.89 1.07 -42.30
N ASP A 41 1.61 0.71 -42.40
CA ASP A 41 0.70 1.48 -43.23
C ASP A 41 -0.72 1.60 -42.63
N LYS A 42 -1.07 2.86 -42.35
CA LYS A 42 -2.42 3.46 -42.23
C LYS A 42 -3.21 3.36 -40.91
N GLY A 43 -2.54 3.14 -39.78
CA GLY A 43 -3.09 3.40 -38.42
C GLY A 43 -2.13 4.11 -37.45
N ILE A 44 -0.99 4.59 -37.96
CA ILE A 44 0.29 4.71 -37.24
C ILE A 44 0.30 5.76 -36.12
N LEU A 45 -0.53 6.80 -36.19
CA LEU A 45 -0.48 7.88 -35.18
C LEU A 45 -1.04 7.44 -33.81
N ALA A 46 -2.18 6.73 -33.79
CA ALA A 46 -2.83 6.34 -32.53
C ALA A 46 -2.07 5.21 -31.80
N ASP A 47 -1.48 4.27 -32.53
CA ASP A 47 -0.78 3.13 -31.94
C ASP A 47 0.60 3.54 -31.41
N GLN A 48 1.27 4.48 -32.08
CA GLN A 48 2.56 5.02 -31.65
C GLN A 48 2.44 5.89 -30.39
N ASP A 49 1.39 6.73 -30.29
CA ASP A 49 1.09 7.52 -29.09
C ASP A 49 0.72 6.65 -27.88
N VAL A 50 -0.02 5.55 -28.10
CA VAL A 50 -0.37 4.59 -27.03
C VAL A 50 0.86 3.80 -26.56
N LEU A 51 1.75 3.44 -27.48
CA LEU A 51 3.02 2.78 -27.17
C LEU A 51 4.00 3.70 -26.44
N GLU A 52 4.07 4.98 -26.81
CA GLU A 52 4.82 6.01 -26.07
C GLU A 52 4.25 6.12 -24.66
N LEU A 53 2.95 6.41 -24.51
CA LEU A 53 2.30 6.56 -23.20
C LEU A 53 2.51 5.34 -22.27
N SER A 54 2.53 4.13 -22.84
CA SER A 54 2.85 2.91 -22.11
C SER A 54 4.32 2.84 -21.65
N LYS A 55 5.26 3.44 -22.36
CA LYS A 55 6.68 3.55 -21.96
C LYS A 55 6.88 4.63 -20.90
N GLU A 56 6.22 5.78 -20.99
CA GLU A 56 6.31 6.81 -19.94
C GLU A 56 5.75 6.30 -18.61
N THR A 57 4.57 5.67 -18.64
CA THR A 57 3.98 5.06 -17.45
C THR A 57 4.85 3.95 -16.85
N LEU A 58 5.55 3.19 -17.69
CA LEU A 58 6.51 2.17 -17.23
C LEU A 58 7.76 2.81 -16.60
N ARG A 59 8.33 3.86 -17.20
CA ARG A 59 9.47 4.61 -16.63
C ARG A 59 9.13 5.20 -15.27
N GLU A 60 7.96 5.81 -15.14
CA GLU A 60 7.48 6.33 -13.86
C GLU A 60 7.32 5.20 -12.84
N ALA A 61 6.72 4.06 -13.23
CA ALA A 61 6.61 2.89 -12.38
C ALA A 61 7.98 2.30 -11.96
N GLU A 62 9.01 2.40 -12.80
CA GLU A 62 10.39 2.02 -12.46
C GLU A 62 11.02 2.95 -11.42
N LEU A 63 10.82 4.26 -11.53
CA LEU A 63 11.26 5.22 -10.52
C LEU A 63 10.56 4.95 -9.17
N ARG A 64 9.24 4.74 -9.19
CA ARG A 64 8.49 4.36 -7.99
C ARG A 64 8.96 3.02 -7.42
N ASN A 65 9.27 2.04 -8.27
CA ASN A 65 9.80 0.75 -7.83
C ASN A 65 11.17 0.91 -7.13
N ARG A 66 12.05 1.78 -7.64
CA ARG A 66 13.34 2.07 -7.00
C ARG A 66 13.16 2.63 -5.59
N ILE A 67 12.23 3.57 -5.41
CA ILE A 67 11.88 4.13 -4.09
C ILE A 67 11.31 3.04 -3.19
N ARG A 68 10.34 2.26 -3.69
CA ARG A 68 9.75 1.13 -2.96
C ARG A 68 10.83 0.17 -2.45
N VAL A 69 11.75 -0.24 -3.33
CA VAL A 69 12.83 -1.16 -2.98
C VAL A 69 13.71 -0.61 -1.85
N LYS A 70 14.07 0.67 -1.89
CA LYS A 70 14.84 1.33 -0.80
C LYS A 70 14.10 1.29 0.53
N ILE A 71 12.79 1.57 0.53
CA ILE A 71 11.94 1.48 1.74
C ILE A 71 11.90 0.04 2.27
N LEU A 72 11.75 -0.96 1.39
CA LEU A 72 11.70 -2.38 1.79
C LEU A 72 13.04 -2.87 2.37
N PHE A 73 14.16 -2.36 1.88
CA PHE A 73 15.49 -2.65 2.43
C PHE A 73 15.80 -1.88 3.73
N GLY A 74 14.98 -0.90 4.10
CA GLY A 74 15.21 -0.07 5.29
C GLY A 74 16.17 1.11 5.05
N GLU A 75 16.55 1.37 3.80
CA GLU A 75 17.40 2.49 3.38
C GLU A 75 16.54 3.75 3.22
N VAL A 76 16.03 4.27 4.35
CA VAL A 76 15.04 5.34 4.37
C VAL A 76 15.59 6.68 3.89
N ASP A 77 16.83 7.02 4.23
CA ASP A 77 17.44 8.29 3.81
C ASP A 77 17.58 8.34 2.28
N ASP A 78 18.13 7.28 1.67
CA ASP A 78 18.18 7.14 0.21
C ASP A 78 16.79 7.22 -0.46
N ALA A 79 15.78 6.63 0.17
CA ALA A 79 14.41 6.69 -0.33
C ALA A 79 13.86 8.13 -0.32
N ILE A 80 14.16 8.90 0.73
CA ILE A 80 13.77 10.31 0.85
C ILE A 80 14.52 11.16 -0.18
N ASP A 81 15.79 10.89 -0.41
CA ASP A 81 16.59 11.61 -1.42
C ASP A 81 16.03 11.36 -2.83
N LEU A 82 15.72 10.11 -3.18
CA LEU A 82 15.07 9.76 -4.45
C LEU A 82 13.67 10.39 -4.58
N LEU A 83 12.90 10.47 -3.49
CA LEU A 83 11.61 11.15 -3.48
C LEU A 83 11.76 12.65 -3.75
N ASN A 84 12.72 13.31 -3.11
CA ASN A 84 12.97 14.73 -3.33
C ASN A 84 13.51 15.02 -4.75
N GLU A 85 14.30 14.09 -5.30
CA GLU A 85 14.84 14.20 -6.66
C GLU A 85 13.76 14.06 -7.73
N HIS A 86 12.93 13.02 -7.65
CA HIS A 86 11.98 12.68 -8.72
C HIS A 86 10.53 13.14 -8.46
N PHE A 87 10.14 13.31 -7.19
CA PHE A 87 8.77 13.63 -6.77
C PHE A 87 8.73 14.68 -5.62
N PRO A 88 9.35 15.87 -5.80
CA PRO A 88 9.56 16.83 -4.72
C PRO A 88 8.26 17.30 -4.04
N SER A 89 7.14 17.31 -4.76
CA SER A 89 5.85 17.74 -4.21
C SER A 89 5.21 16.74 -3.24
N VAL A 90 5.68 15.50 -3.17
CA VAL A 90 5.08 14.44 -2.31
C VAL A 90 5.33 14.72 -0.83
N LEU A 91 6.52 15.24 -0.50
CA LEU A 91 6.91 15.56 0.87
C LEU A 91 6.85 17.07 1.17
N ALA A 92 6.48 17.88 0.18
CA ALA A 92 6.36 19.33 0.34
C ALA A 92 5.21 19.68 1.31
N PRO A 93 5.33 20.77 2.09
CA PRO A 93 4.25 21.21 2.97
C PRO A 93 2.98 21.51 2.17
N PRO A 94 1.79 21.14 2.68
CA PRO A 94 0.54 21.32 1.95
C PRO A 94 0.31 22.81 1.70
N THR A 95 0.10 23.17 0.44
CA THR A 95 -0.30 24.53 0.07
C THR A 95 -1.78 24.74 0.44
N PRO A 96 -2.18 25.95 0.86
CA PRO A 96 -3.55 26.24 1.32
C PRO A 96 -4.63 26.10 0.22
N SER A 97 -4.24 25.88 -1.05
CA SER A 97 -5.17 25.61 -2.16
C SER A 97 -5.39 24.12 -2.46
N SER A 98 -4.73 23.22 -1.72
CA SER A 98 -4.92 21.78 -1.89
C SER A 98 -6.32 21.37 -1.42
N LYS A 99 -7.08 20.69 -2.30
CA LYS A 99 -8.40 20.16 -1.96
C LYS A 99 -8.26 19.24 -0.74
N PRO A 100 -9.20 19.28 0.25
CA PRO A 100 -9.17 18.36 1.37
C PRO A 100 -9.14 16.92 0.84
N SER A 101 -8.25 16.10 1.41
CA SER A 101 -8.08 14.69 1.06
C SER A 101 -9.46 14.00 1.02
N SER A 102 -9.82 13.43 -0.13
CA SER A 102 -11.07 12.68 -0.32
C SER A 102 -11.01 11.27 0.33
N TYR A 103 -9.93 10.96 1.05
CA TYR A 103 -9.72 9.70 1.75
C TYR A 103 -10.21 9.82 3.20
N PRO A 104 -10.62 8.71 3.83
CA PRO A 104 -10.97 8.72 5.25
C PRO A 104 -9.89 9.42 6.06
N SER A 105 -10.28 10.15 7.10
CA SER A 105 -9.34 10.78 8.02
C SER A 105 -8.34 9.71 8.49
N ALA A 106 -7.08 10.09 8.71
CA ALA A 106 -6.07 9.16 9.25
C ALA A 106 -6.60 8.43 10.49
N LEU A 107 -7.46 9.11 11.26
CA LEU A 107 -8.20 8.59 12.40
C LEU A 107 -9.18 7.44 12.07
N GLU A 108 -9.96 7.54 10.99
CA GLU A 108 -10.92 6.51 10.57
C GLU A 108 -10.20 5.27 10.03
N ALA A 109 -9.12 5.46 9.26
CA ALA A 109 -8.31 4.38 8.74
C ALA A 109 -7.60 3.59 9.85
N MET A 110 -7.12 4.29 10.90
CA MET A 110 -6.45 3.68 12.05
C MET A 110 -7.42 3.00 13.01
N ASN A 111 -8.63 3.55 13.21
CA ASN A 111 -9.63 2.95 14.11
C ASN A 111 -10.32 1.71 13.51
N SER A 112 -10.44 1.64 12.18
CA SER A 112 -11.12 0.52 11.50
C SER A 112 -10.20 -0.69 11.23
N SER A 113 -8.88 -0.51 11.39
CA SER A 113 -7.89 -1.46 10.88
C SER A 113 -6.93 -1.91 11.97
N LYS A 114 -6.60 -3.20 12.01
CA LYS A 114 -5.43 -3.76 12.75
C LYS A 114 -4.06 -3.22 12.23
N HIS A 115 -4.05 -2.18 11.40
CA HIS A 115 -2.89 -1.73 10.64
C HIS A 115 -2.17 -0.61 11.39
N LEU A 116 -0.84 -0.72 11.48
CA LEU A 116 0.04 0.18 12.23
C LEU A 116 0.22 1.57 11.58
N ILE A 117 -0.33 1.80 10.38
CA ILE A 117 -0.06 2.98 9.55
C ILE A 117 -1.36 3.52 8.97
N PRO A 118 -1.67 4.82 9.13
CA PRO A 118 -2.84 5.43 8.51
C PRO A 118 -2.71 5.48 6.97
N THR A 119 -3.83 5.31 6.27
CA THR A 119 -3.90 5.37 4.80
C THR A 119 -3.89 6.79 4.22
N THR A 120 -3.39 7.77 4.99
CA THR A 120 -3.37 9.18 4.60
C THR A 120 -2.26 9.45 3.58
N THR A 121 -2.50 10.38 2.67
CA THR A 121 -1.50 10.89 1.71
C THR A 121 -0.96 12.25 2.11
N ASP A 122 -1.21 12.71 3.34
CA ASP A 122 -0.72 14.00 3.82
C ASP A 122 0.80 13.96 4.06
N PRO A 123 1.57 14.88 3.44
CA PRO A 123 3.04 14.93 3.54
C PRO A 123 3.60 14.81 4.95
N ARG A 124 2.93 15.41 5.95
CA ARG A 124 3.38 15.43 7.35
C ARG A 124 3.35 14.03 7.98
N HIS A 125 2.36 13.23 7.61
CA HIS A 125 2.25 11.85 8.05
C HIS A 125 3.19 10.94 7.26
N LEU A 126 3.36 11.18 5.96
CA LEU A 126 4.30 10.41 5.12
C LEU A 126 5.73 10.52 5.65
N ILE A 127 6.20 11.75 5.90
CA ILE A 127 7.56 11.96 6.43
C ILE A 127 7.73 11.36 7.81
N LEU A 128 6.72 11.48 8.69
CA LEU A 128 6.75 10.88 10.01
C LEU A 128 6.84 9.35 9.92
N ASN A 129 6.01 8.70 9.10
CA ASN A 129 6.04 7.24 8.93
C ASN A 129 7.37 6.73 8.37
N LEU A 130 7.93 7.41 7.38
CA LEU A 130 9.26 7.11 6.86
C LEU A 130 10.32 7.21 7.94
N ARG A 131 10.32 8.30 8.72
CA ARG A 131 11.29 8.51 9.79
C ARG A 131 11.14 7.50 10.93
N ILE A 132 9.91 7.11 11.29
CA ILE A 132 9.67 6.05 12.27
C ILE A 132 10.26 4.74 11.75
N LEU A 133 10.05 4.42 10.47
CA LEU A 133 10.68 3.25 9.86
C LEU A 133 12.22 3.31 9.95
N GLY A 134 12.83 4.44 9.57
CA GLY A 134 14.28 4.62 9.64
C GLY A 134 14.82 4.44 11.06
N PHE A 135 14.11 4.99 12.06
CA PHE A 135 14.45 4.79 13.47
C PHE A 135 14.35 3.31 13.89
N THR A 136 13.29 2.60 13.50
CA THR A 136 13.15 1.17 13.82
C THR A 136 14.25 0.31 13.18
N GLU A 137 14.73 0.66 11.99
CA GLU A 137 15.85 -0.04 11.35
C GLU A 137 17.19 0.26 12.04
N LEU A 138 17.39 1.48 12.53
CA LEU A 138 18.55 1.79 13.37
C LEU A 138 18.54 1.00 14.68
N CYS A 139 17.37 0.77 15.28
CA CYS A 139 17.23 -0.10 16.45
C CYS A 139 17.61 -1.55 16.13
N ARG A 140 17.23 -2.05 14.95
CA ARG A 140 17.57 -3.41 14.49
C ARG A 140 19.07 -3.60 14.23
N ALA A 141 19.76 -2.56 13.76
CA ALA A 141 21.19 -2.59 13.47
C ALA A 141 22.10 -2.54 14.72
N GLN A 142 21.56 -2.76 15.93
CA GLN A 142 22.34 -2.70 17.16
C GLN A 142 23.50 -3.71 17.12
N PRO A 143 24.75 -3.28 17.35
CA PRO A 143 25.92 -4.14 17.21
C PRO A 143 25.87 -5.33 18.18
N LEU A 144 26.17 -6.54 17.67
CA LEU A 144 26.48 -7.69 18.51
C LEU A 144 27.74 -7.42 19.33
N VAL A 145 27.72 -7.83 20.60
CA VAL A 145 28.69 -7.52 21.69
C VAL A 145 30.17 -7.81 21.35
N TYR A 146 30.45 -8.54 20.28
CA TYR A 146 31.82 -8.95 19.89
C TYR A 146 32.49 -8.09 18.81
N SER A 147 31.81 -7.07 18.27
CA SER A 147 32.46 -6.06 17.40
C SER A 147 33.13 -4.98 18.24
N SER A 148 34.37 -4.61 17.91
CA SER A 148 35.21 -3.67 18.66
C SER A 148 34.43 -2.44 19.18
N PRO A 149 34.37 -2.18 20.51
CA PRO A 149 33.15 -1.65 21.12
C PRO A 149 32.98 -0.13 21.11
N SER A 150 34.00 0.66 20.75
CA SER A 150 34.10 2.05 21.20
C SER A 150 33.70 3.13 20.18
N LEU A 151 33.85 2.90 18.87
CA LEU A 151 33.60 3.93 17.84
C LEU A 151 32.28 3.72 17.08
N ARG A 152 31.96 2.49 16.66
CA ARG A 152 30.70 2.24 15.92
C ARG A 152 29.46 2.38 16.81
N THR A 153 29.57 1.99 18.08
CA THR A 153 28.49 2.08 19.06
C THR A 153 28.13 3.54 19.37
N THR A 154 29.12 4.44 19.46
CA THR A 154 28.89 5.85 19.73
C THR A 154 28.24 6.55 18.53
N GLU A 155 28.70 6.30 17.32
CA GLU A 155 28.09 6.84 16.09
C GLU A 155 26.63 6.42 15.90
N ILE A 156 26.32 5.13 16.10
CA ILE A 156 24.95 4.61 16.00
C ILE A 156 24.05 5.24 17.08
N ASN A 157 24.53 5.31 18.32
CA ASN A 157 23.77 5.92 19.42
C ASN A 157 23.51 7.41 19.17
N ILE A 158 24.48 8.16 18.62
CA ILE A 158 24.29 9.57 18.26
C ILE A 158 23.23 9.70 17.17
N LYS A 159 23.30 8.88 16.10
CA LYS A 159 22.30 8.87 15.02
C LYS A 159 20.90 8.57 15.56
N LEU A 160 20.79 7.62 16.47
CA LEU A 160 19.53 7.22 17.09
C LEU A 160 18.90 8.35 17.92
N ILE A 161 19.69 9.03 18.75
CA ILE A 161 19.23 10.20 19.52
C ILE A 161 18.78 11.32 18.59
N GLN A 162 19.58 11.63 17.55
CA GLN A 162 19.25 12.65 16.56
C GLN A 162 17.95 12.32 15.81
N GLN A 163 17.75 11.06 15.40
CA GLN A 163 16.51 10.64 14.76
C GLN A 163 15.32 10.71 15.72
N GLY A 164 15.49 10.28 16.97
CA GLY A 164 14.46 10.42 18.01
C GLY A 164 14.01 11.86 18.21
N GLN A 165 14.95 12.81 18.32
CA GLN A 165 14.63 14.25 18.43
C GLN A 165 13.87 14.77 17.20
N LYS A 166 14.29 14.37 16.00
CA LYS A 166 13.60 14.74 14.75
C LYS A 166 12.17 14.21 14.70
N LEU A 167 11.90 13.01 15.22
CA LEU A 167 10.56 12.44 15.27
C LEU A 167 9.60 13.28 16.12
N TYR A 168 10.03 13.72 17.31
CA TYR A 168 9.22 14.59 18.16
C TYR A 168 8.98 15.96 17.51
N ALA A 169 9.98 16.54 16.84
CA ALA A 169 9.80 17.78 16.09
C ALA A 169 8.79 17.65 14.93
N LEU A 170 8.75 16.49 14.26
CA LEU A 170 7.75 16.21 13.22
C LEU A 170 6.34 15.98 13.80
N LEU A 171 6.26 15.38 15.00
CA LEU A 171 4.99 15.19 15.69
C LEU A 171 4.29 16.53 15.99
N GLU A 172 5.05 17.55 16.36
CA GLU A 172 4.53 18.90 16.62
C GLU A 172 3.90 19.55 15.38
N GLN A 173 4.31 19.14 14.18
CA GLN A 173 3.75 19.62 12.91
C GLN A 173 2.38 18.98 12.58
N ILE A 174 1.92 17.98 13.37
CA ILE A 174 0.60 17.38 13.18
C ILE A 174 -0.47 18.29 13.81
N HIS A 175 -1.29 18.96 12.99
CA HIS A 175 -2.35 19.87 13.46
C HIS A 175 -3.50 19.17 14.21
N ASN A 176 -3.90 17.97 13.79
CA ASN A 176 -5.02 17.24 14.40
C ASN A 176 -4.58 16.63 15.75
N PRO A 177 -5.17 17.03 16.89
CA PRO A 177 -4.75 16.56 18.21
C PRO A 177 -5.00 15.05 18.42
N ALA A 178 -6.07 14.49 17.84
CA ALA A 178 -6.37 13.06 17.99
C ALA A 178 -5.34 12.18 17.26
N GLU A 179 -4.94 12.59 16.06
CA GLU A 179 -3.88 11.91 15.30
C GLU A 179 -2.52 12.07 15.99
N ARG A 180 -2.23 13.26 16.53
CA ARG A 180 -1.00 13.53 17.28
C ARG A 180 -0.87 12.62 18.49
N GLU A 181 -1.95 12.42 19.25
CA GLU A 181 -1.94 11.52 20.42
C GLU A 181 -1.64 10.07 20.02
N LEU A 182 -2.25 9.59 18.93
CA LEU A 182 -1.95 8.26 18.41
C LEU A 182 -0.48 8.11 18.03
N TYR A 183 0.06 9.06 17.26
CA TYR A 183 1.48 9.03 16.90
C TYR A 183 2.40 9.19 18.12
N ALA A 184 1.99 9.91 19.16
CA ALA A 184 2.75 9.99 20.40
C ALA A 184 2.89 8.62 21.06
N GLN A 185 1.80 7.84 21.14
CA GLN A 185 1.82 6.47 21.66
C GLN A 185 2.69 5.55 20.79
N GLU A 186 2.59 5.68 19.47
CA GLU A 186 3.44 4.97 18.52
C GLU A 186 4.93 5.28 18.74
N LEU A 187 5.29 6.54 18.98
CA LEU A 187 6.67 6.94 19.28
C LEU A 187 7.17 6.38 20.62
N VAL A 188 6.31 6.32 21.66
CA VAL A 188 6.67 5.66 22.93
C VAL A 188 6.98 4.19 22.70
N ASN A 189 6.12 3.48 21.95
CA ASN A 189 6.32 2.07 21.64
C ASN A 189 7.60 1.85 20.83
N VAL A 190 7.84 2.67 19.81
CA VAL A 190 9.04 2.56 18.97
C VAL A 190 10.30 2.89 19.78
N GLY A 191 10.26 3.90 20.65
CA GLY A 191 11.36 4.22 21.56
C GLY A 191 11.67 3.10 22.56
N ALA A 192 10.64 2.36 23.00
CA ALA A 192 10.82 1.22 23.91
C ALA A 192 11.59 0.06 23.29
N LEU A 193 11.72 -0.03 21.96
CA LEU A 193 12.56 -1.04 21.29
C LEU A 193 14.03 -0.97 21.73
N LEU A 194 14.50 0.21 22.13
CA LEU A 194 15.87 0.43 22.61
C LEU A 194 16.19 -0.26 23.94
N ALA A 195 15.16 -0.58 24.72
CA ALA A 195 15.34 -1.30 25.97
C ALA A 195 15.65 -2.79 25.75
N TYR A 196 15.44 -3.30 24.54
CA TYR A 196 15.61 -4.73 24.23
C TYR A 196 16.92 -4.96 23.46
N PRO A 197 17.84 -5.80 23.98
CA PRO A 197 19.07 -6.16 23.27
C PRO A 197 18.84 -6.83 21.90
N GLN A 198 17.70 -7.51 21.76
CA GLN A 198 17.23 -8.10 20.50
C GLN A 198 15.79 -7.63 20.26
N PRO A 199 15.59 -6.59 19.44
CA PRO A 199 14.28 -5.97 19.32
C PRO A 199 13.28 -6.85 18.53
N GLU A 200 13.75 -7.86 17.79
CA GLU A 200 12.88 -8.83 17.09
C GLU A 200 12.17 -9.84 17.99
N ASN A 201 12.71 -10.10 19.18
CA ASN A 201 12.07 -10.99 20.17
C ASN A 201 11.16 -10.21 21.13
N SER A 202 11.06 -8.89 20.96
CA SER A 202 10.25 -8.01 21.79
C SER A 202 8.75 -8.22 21.52
N PRO A 203 7.85 -7.97 22.50
CA PRO A 203 6.42 -7.82 22.23
C PRO A 203 6.10 -6.75 21.16
N LEU A 204 7.06 -5.86 20.89
CA LEU A 204 6.96 -4.78 19.92
C LEU A 204 7.56 -5.15 18.55
N ALA A 205 7.92 -6.41 18.32
CA ALA A 205 8.47 -6.90 17.05
C ALA A 205 7.59 -6.60 15.82
N ARG A 206 6.29 -6.38 16.01
CA ARG A 206 5.36 -5.92 14.96
C ARG A 206 5.86 -4.68 14.22
N TYR A 207 6.56 -3.78 14.91
CA TYR A 207 7.13 -2.56 14.34
C TYR A 207 8.30 -2.80 13.38
N LEU A 208 8.90 -3.99 13.47
CA LEU A 208 10.03 -4.41 12.66
C LEU A 208 9.60 -5.33 11.51
N SER A 209 8.31 -5.63 11.40
CA SER A 209 7.78 -6.56 10.40
C SER A 209 7.95 -6.06 8.96
N MET A 210 8.10 -7.01 8.04
CA MET A 210 8.07 -6.71 6.61
C MET A 210 6.74 -6.09 6.19
N GLU A 211 5.63 -6.54 6.77
CA GLU A 211 4.29 -5.99 6.53
C GLU A 211 4.23 -4.48 6.79
N ARG A 212 4.89 -4.00 7.85
CA ARG A 212 4.99 -2.57 8.13
C ARG A 212 5.76 -1.83 7.04
N ARG A 213 6.88 -2.38 6.56
CA ARG A 213 7.67 -1.77 5.47
C ARG A 213 6.85 -1.68 4.18
N GLU A 214 6.13 -2.75 3.85
CA GLU A 214 5.25 -2.81 2.69
C GLU A 214 4.13 -1.79 2.78
N ALA A 215 3.52 -1.63 3.96
CA ALA A 215 2.49 -0.63 4.20
C ALA A 215 3.01 0.81 4.04
N VAL A 216 4.21 1.13 4.54
CA VAL A 216 4.83 2.46 4.29
C VAL A 216 5.11 2.65 2.81
N ALA A 217 5.70 1.67 2.14
CA ALA A 217 6.01 1.76 0.71
C ALA A 217 4.74 1.94 -0.14
N GLU A 218 3.66 1.25 0.22
CA GLU A 218 2.35 1.38 -0.41
C GLU A 218 1.72 2.76 -0.17
N GLN A 219 1.84 3.30 1.05
CA GLN A 219 1.39 4.65 1.38
C GLN A 219 2.11 5.70 0.53
N ILE A 220 3.44 5.57 0.39
CA ILE A 220 4.26 6.46 -0.43
C ILE A 220 3.91 6.34 -1.92
N ASN A 221 3.73 5.12 -2.43
CA ASN A 221 3.31 4.89 -3.81
C ASN A 221 1.97 5.59 -4.11
N LYS A 222 0.99 5.46 -3.21
CA LYS A 222 -0.30 6.15 -3.32
C LYS A 222 -0.17 7.65 -3.31
N ALA A 223 0.69 8.19 -2.44
CA ALA A 223 0.94 9.64 -2.40
C ALA A 223 1.56 10.16 -3.69
N ILE A 224 2.53 9.43 -4.26
CA ILE A 224 3.12 9.75 -5.58
C ILE A 224 2.01 9.78 -6.64
N LEU A 225 1.18 8.74 -6.71
CA LEU A 225 0.09 8.64 -7.69
C LEU A 225 -0.90 9.80 -7.58
N VAL A 226 -1.34 10.14 -6.36
CA VAL A 226 -2.24 11.28 -6.15
C VAL A 226 -1.59 12.59 -6.59
N GLN A 227 -0.31 12.77 -6.27
CA GLN A 227 0.43 13.99 -6.63
C GLN A 227 0.66 14.13 -8.14
N THR A 228 0.82 13.02 -8.87
CA THR A 228 0.92 13.00 -10.34
C THR A 228 -0.45 13.03 -11.03
N GLY A 229 -1.55 13.21 -10.30
CA GLY A 229 -2.91 13.30 -10.83
C GLY A 229 -3.55 11.95 -11.18
N GLN A 230 -2.96 10.84 -10.73
CA GLN A 230 -3.47 9.49 -10.92
C GLN A 230 -4.31 9.04 -9.72
N SER A 231 -5.12 8.00 -9.90
CA SER A 231 -5.88 7.40 -8.81
C SER A 231 -4.98 6.54 -7.92
N PRO A 232 -5.10 6.59 -6.57
CA PRO A 232 -4.32 5.74 -5.68
C PRO A 232 -4.83 4.30 -5.61
N THR A 233 -5.88 3.98 -6.36
CA THR A 233 -6.36 2.62 -6.59
C THR A 233 -6.35 2.35 -8.08
N SER A 234 -5.95 1.14 -8.44
CA SER A 234 -5.95 0.70 -9.84
C SER A 234 -7.37 0.45 -10.35
N LYS A 235 -7.55 0.41 -11.66
CA LYS A 235 -8.86 0.20 -12.27
C LYS A 235 -9.45 -1.16 -11.90
N ILE A 236 -8.62 -2.20 -11.89
CA ILE A 236 -9.06 -3.56 -11.56
C ILE A 236 -9.48 -3.69 -10.09
N GLU A 237 -8.80 -2.99 -9.17
CA GLU A 237 -9.19 -2.97 -7.75
C GLU A 237 -10.53 -2.26 -7.56
N ASN A 238 -10.72 -1.13 -8.23
CA ASN A 238 -12.00 -0.42 -8.19
C ASN A 238 -13.14 -1.28 -8.73
N MET A 239 -12.95 -1.92 -9.89
CA MET A 239 -13.93 -2.86 -10.44
C MET A 239 -14.21 -4.01 -9.47
N THR A 240 -13.18 -4.56 -8.81
CA THR A 240 -13.34 -5.64 -7.84
C THR A 240 -14.14 -5.16 -6.63
N ARG A 241 -13.84 -3.99 -6.07
CA ARG A 241 -14.58 -3.40 -4.94
C ARG A 241 -16.05 -3.16 -5.28
N TYR A 242 -16.32 -2.52 -6.43
CA TYR A 242 -17.71 -2.32 -6.89
C TYR A 242 -18.44 -3.64 -7.06
N THR A 243 -17.79 -4.61 -7.70
CA THR A 243 -18.37 -5.94 -7.92
C THR A 243 -18.68 -6.62 -6.59
N THR A 244 -17.77 -6.59 -5.61
CA THR A 244 -17.97 -7.15 -4.27
C THR A 244 -19.16 -6.51 -3.55
N VAL A 245 -19.29 -5.18 -3.58
CA VAL A 245 -20.41 -4.46 -2.95
C VAL A 245 -21.73 -4.79 -3.64
N LEU A 246 -21.76 -4.81 -4.97
CA LEU A 246 -22.96 -5.16 -5.73
C LEU A 246 -23.41 -6.59 -5.43
N TRP A 247 -22.48 -7.53 -5.33
CA TRP A 247 -22.79 -8.91 -4.94
C TRP A 247 -23.30 -9.01 -3.50
N ALA A 248 -22.66 -8.32 -2.56
CA ALA A 248 -23.11 -8.30 -1.17
C ALA A 248 -24.55 -7.75 -1.06
N LEU A 249 -24.83 -6.62 -1.71
CA LEU A 249 -26.16 -6.02 -1.72
C LEU A 249 -27.20 -6.92 -2.42
N ALA A 250 -26.87 -7.52 -3.55
CA ALA A 250 -27.76 -8.46 -4.24
C ALA A 250 -28.11 -9.68 -3.38
N ASN A 251 -27.14 -10.17 -2.62
CA ASN A 251 -27.34 -11.25 -1.65
C ASN A 251 -28.23 -10.81 -0.47
N GLU A 252 -28.01 -9.62 0.09
CA GLU A 252 -28.87 -9.03 1.13
C GLU A 252 -30.32 -8.85 0.66
N MET A 253 -30.49 -8.39 -0.58
CA MET A 253 -31.80 -8.24 -1.23
C MET A 253 -32.41 -9.56 -1.71
N LYS A 254 -31.74 -10.70 -1.47
CA LYS A 254 -32.18 -12.06 -1.86
C LYS A 254 -32.55 -12.18 -3.34
N ILE A 255 -31.82 -11.48 -4.21
CA ILE A 255 -32.04 -11.53 -5.65
C ILE A 255 -31.65 -12.92 -6.15
N LYS A 256 -32.59 -13.62 -6.78
CA LYS A 256 -32.33 -14.96 -7.34
C LYS A 256 -31.35 -14.84 -8.51
N ALA A 257 -30.30 -15.65 -8.47
CA ALA A 257 -29.37 -15.79 -9.58
C ALA A 257 -30.10 -16.33 -10.81
N ARG A 258 -29.77 -15.80 -11.99
CA ARG A 258 -30.26 -16.36 -13.24
C ARG A 258 -29.64 -17.76 -13.45
N PRO A 259 -30.38 -18.72 -14.03
CA PRO A 259 -29.83 -20.04 -14.35
C PRO A 259 -28.58 -19.91 -15.23
N GLY A 260 -27.49 -20.59 -14.86
CA GLY A 260 -26.21 -20.58 -15.60
C GLY A 260 -25.24 -19.45 -15.23
N MET A 261 -25.58 -18.58 -14.28
CA MET A 261 -24.65 -17.53 -13.82
C MET A 261 -23.59 -18.10 -12.87
N VAL A 262 -22.33 -17.78 -13.12
CA VAL A 262 -21.22 -18.13 -12.21
C VAL A 262 -21.31 -17.22 -10.98
N LEU A 263 -21.54 -17.81 -9.81
CA LEU A 263 -21.61 -17.10 -8.54
C LEU A 263 -20.22 -16.99 -7.90
N PRO A 264 -19.89 -15.86 -7.27
CA PRO A 264 -18.66 -15.76 -6.48
C PRO A 264 -18.68 -16.79 -5.33
N PRO A 265 -17.52 -17.37 -4.97
CA PRO A 265 -17.43 -18.36 -3.90
C PRO A 265 -17.84 -17.73 -2.57
N VAL A 266 -18.84 -18.33 -1.89
CA VAL A 266 -19.29 -17.88 -0.57
C VAL A 266 -18.39 -18.52 0.48
N ASN A 267 -17.65 -17.71 1.25
CA ASN A 267 -16.93 -18.21 2.41
C ASN A 267 -17.95 -18.70 3.47
N PRO A 268 -17.92 -19.97 3.90
CA PRO A 268 -18.94 -20.54 4.78
C PRO A 268 -18.91 -19.98 6.22
N THR A 269 -17.87 -19.23 6.60
CA THR A 269 -17.66 -18.71 7.97
C THR A 269 -18.47 -17.46 8.34
N GLN A 270 -19.24 -16.86 7.42
CA GLN A 270 -20.09 -15.69 7.69
C GLN A 270 -21.59 -15.99 7.81
N ARG A 271 -21.98 -17.22 8.17
CA ARG A 271 -23.38 -17.45 8.57
C ARG A 271 -23.57 -17.01 10.02
N THR A 272 -24.23 -15.88 10.23
CA THR A 272 -24.90 -15.62 11.50
C THR A 272 -25.91 -16.75 11.77
N PRO A 273 -25.95 -17.32 12.98
CA PRO A 273 -26.90 -18.39 13.28
C PRO A 273 -28.32 -17.84 13.21
N THR A 274 -29.14 -18.47 12.38
CA THR A 274 -30.57 -18.19 12.32
C THR A 274 -31.20 -18.57 13.66
N PRO A 275 -32.03 -17.71 14.29
CA PRO A 275 -32.74 -18.10 15.50
C PRO A 275 -33.72 -19.24 15.16
N PRO A 276 -33.90 -20.22 16.06
CA PRO A 276 -34.82 -21.33 15.82
C PRO A 276 -36.26 -20.81 15.73
N MET A 277 -36.99 -21.27 14.71
CA MET A 277 -38.41 -20.97 14.54
C MET A 277 -39.22 -21.49 15.75
N PRO A 278 -40.27 -20.76 16.20
CA PRO A 278 -41.13 -21.25 17.26
C PRO A 278 -41.93 -22.47 16.79
N THR A 279 -41.84 -23.55 17.56
CA THR A 279 -42.65 -24.75 17.41
C THR A 279 -44.14 -24.41 17.44
N LYS A 280 -44.82 -24.74 16.35
CA LYS A 280 -46.28 -24.64 16.22
C LYS A 280 -46.92 -25.62 17.22
N GLN A 281 -47.53 -25.10 18.28
CA GLN A 281 -48.40 -25.88 19.14
C GLN A 281 -49.60 -26.36 18.33
N VAL A 282 -49.78 -27.68 18.27
CA VAL A 282 -50.99 -28.33 17.77
C VAL A 282 -52.00 -28.31 18.92
N PRO A 283 -53.22 -27.76 18.76
CA PRO A 283 -54.22 -27.86 19.80
C PRO A 283 -54.73 -29.31 19.92
N GLU A 284 -54.78 -29.78 21.15
CA GLU A 284 -55.36 -31.06 21.56
C GLU A 284 -56.81 -31.16 21.05
N GLY A 285 -57.12 -32.31 20.43
CA GLY A 285 -58.48 -32.67 20.09
C GLY A 285 -59.22 -33.11 21.35
N ASP A 286 -60.35 -32.46 21.61
CA ASP A 286 -61.31 -32.91 22.60
C ASP A 286 -62.32 -33.88 21.97
N GLN A 287 -62.64 -34.90 22.77
CA GLN A 287 -63.36 -36.13 22.47
C GLN A 287 -64.84 -35.89 22.12
N VAL A 288 -65.38 -36.65 21.14
CA VAL A 288 -66.48 -37.63 21.32
C VAL A 288 -66.33 -38.72 20.25
#